data_AF-A0A2V0NSE1-F1
#
_entry.id   AF-A0A2V0NSE1-F1
#
_cell.length_a   1.000
_cell.length_b   1.000
_cell.length_c   1.000
_cell.angle_alpha   90.00
_cell.angle_beta   90.00
_cell.angle_gamma   90.00
#
_symmetry.space_group_name_H-M   'P 1'
#
loop_
_entity.id
_entity.type
_entity.pdbx_description
1 polymer ?
#
loop_
_entity_poly.entity_id
_entity_poly.type
_entity_poly.pdbx_seq_one_letter_code
_entity_poly.pdbx_strand_id
1 'polypeptide(L)'
;MAAPRAALAAALLLACCAALAAGHVVMIDPMSRPWIDYLENYNYNPHAVFAGGVGKVSKDGQLSWPAHNMNSICGDAVGEGKWDAPGKIRKTYSAGQTINVDIVFAQNHLGRVNVRLCPLDATDESKCTALEQASGKGKDFDLAWTPGWYGVTDGFTAPTGGQEGAELYKMPPVTKSEGCATWACDQFKGQYVYRTQWKLPGGYTCDHCKLQMYYLTGSRCWPPCNKKEGCSKPVPYGYCGSPGESYPEEFWNCADIKITSGGSRKLLASA
;
A
#
# COMPACT_ATOMS: atom_id res chain seq x y z
N MET A 1 32.09 -30.07 -30.48
CA MET A 1 31.44 -28.78 -30.13
C MET A 1 30.82 -28.94 -28.75
N ALA A 2 31.51 -28.49 -27.70
CA ALA A 2 31.02 -28.54 -26.33
C ALA A 2 30.81 -27.10 -25.86
N ALA A 3 29.58 -26.74 -25.51
CA ALA A 3 29.31 -25.47 -24.86
C ALA A 3 30.06 -25.44 -23.51
N PRO A 4 30.72 -24.33 -23.13
CA PRO A 4 31.55 -24.31 -21.94
C PRO A 4 30.65 -24.43 -20.71
N ARG A 5 30.90 -25.46 -19.89
CA ARG A 5 30.18 -25.74 -18.62
C ARG A 5 30.09 -24.53 -17.69
N ALA A 6 31.00 -23.56 -17.83
CA ALA A 6 30.99 -22.28 -17.10
C ALA A 6 29.81 -21.37 -17.45
N ALA A 7 29.32 -21.39 -18.70
CA ALA A 7 28.18 -20.56 -19.12
C ALA A 7 26.85 -21.07 -18.55
N LEU A 8 26.68 -22.40 -18.44
CA LEU A 8 25.51 -22.98 -17.76
C LEU A 8 25.52 -22.69 -16.26
N ALA A 9 26.68 -22.78 -15.59
CA ALA A 9 26.79 -22.49 -14.16
C ALA A 9 26.49 -21.01 -13.83
N ALA A 10 26.96 -20.07 -14.67
CA ALA A 10 26.64 -18.65 -14.52
C ALA A 10 25.15 -18.36 -14.75
N ALA A 11 24.51 -19.01 -15.73
CA ALA A 11 23.07 -18.88 -15.96
C ALA A 11 22.23 -19.48 -14.82
N LEU A 12 22.65 -20.60 -14.23
CA LEU A 12 22.01 -21.21 -13.06
C LEU A 12 22.21 -20.39 -11.78
N LEU A 13 23.37 -19.75 -11.58
CA LEU A 13 23.62 -18.83 -10.46
C LEU A 13 22.83 -17.52 -10.58
N LEU A 14 22.73 -16.94 -11.78
CA LEU A 14 21.85 -15.77 -12.01
C LEU A 14 20.36 -16.11 -11.84
N ALA A 15 19.93 -17.32 -12.21
CA ALA A 15 18.56 -17.78 -11.98
C ALA A 15 18.26 -18.05 -10.49
N CYS A 16 19.25 -18.49 -9.71
CA CYS A 16 19.10 -18.73 -8.26
C CYS A 16 19.14 -17.42 -7.43
N CYS A 17 19.80 -16.38 -7.93
CA CYS A 17 19.82 -15.05 -7.31
C CYS A 17 18.60 -14.17 -7.65
N ALA A 18 17.70 -14.64 -8.52
CA ALA A 18 16.33 -14.15 -8.54
C ALA A 18 15.56 -14.70 -7.33
N ALA A 19 16.07 -14.45 -6.12
CA ALA A 19 15.21 -14.36 -4.96
C ALA A 19 14.13 -13.35 -5.38
N LEU A 20 12.92 -13.86 -5.59
CA LEU A 20 11.73 -13.08 -5.91
C LEU A 20 11.69 -11.92 -4.94
N ALA A 21 12.17 -10.75 -5.36
CA ALA A 21 12.08 -9.57 -4.53
C ALA A 21 10.60 -9.42 -4.22
N ALA A 22 10.27 -9.35 -2.94
CA ALA A 22 8.96 -8.95 -2.49
C ALA A 22 8.96 -7.43 -2.42
N GLY A 23 7.91 -6.80 -2.93
CA GLY A 23 7.62 -5.42 -2.61
C GLY A 23 7.52 -5.27 -1.10
N HIS A 24 7.70 -4.07 -0.60
CA HIS A 24 7.49 -3.83 0.81
C HIS A 24 6.95 -2.43 1.00
N VAL A 25 5.82 -2.34 1.70
CA VAL A 25 5.08 -1.09 1.87
C VAL A 25 4.49 -1.02 3.27
N VAL A 26 4.54 0.17 3.87
CA VAL A 26 3.84 0.47 5.10
C VAL A 26 3.20 1.86 5.04
N MET A 27 1.94 1.95 5.45
CA MET A 27 1.21 3.19 5.66
C MET A 27 1.54 3.73 7.05
N ILE A 28 2.16 4.91 7.11
CA ILE A 28 2.68 5.49 8.35
C ILE A 28 1.82 6.62 8.90
N ASP A 29 1.02 7.30 8.06
CA ASP A 29 -0.03 8.23 8.48
C ASP A 29 -1.30 8.03 7.64
N PRO A 30 -2.50 7.94 8.25
CA PRO A 30 -2.69 7.65 9.67
C PRO A 30 -1.97 6.35 10.06
N MET A 31 -1.46 6.28 11.29
CA MET A 31 -0.68 5.12 11.75
C MET A 31 -1.47 3.83 11.56
N SER A 32 -0.98 2.98 10.64
CA SER A 32 -1.56 1.67 10.41
C SER A 32 -1.22 0.70 11.54
N ARG A 33 -2.02 -0.36 11.68
CA ARG A 33 -1.79 -1.44 12.64
C ARG A 33 -0.36 -2.03 12.57
N PRO A 34 0.21 -2.37 11.39
CA PRO A 34 1.60 -2.81 11.33
C PRO A 34 2.61 -1.73 11.71
N TRP A 35 2.36 -0.46 11.38
CA TRP A 35 3.23 0.63 11.81
C TRP A 35 3.22 0.80 13.34
N ILE A 36 2.06 0.71 13.98
CA ILE A 36 1.93 0.73 15.44
C ILE A 36 2.69 -0.46 16.05
N ASP A 37 2.56 -1.64 15.48
CA ASP A 37 3.24 -2.85 15.95
C ASP A 37 4.77 -2.73 15.87
N TYR A 38 5.29 -2.02 14.86
CA TYR A 38 6.71 -1.64 14.81
C TYR A 38 7.09 -0.66 15.92
N LEU A 39 6.30 0.40 16.11
CA LEU A 39 6.58 1.44 17.11
C LEU A 39 6.49 0.93 18.55
N GLU A 40 5.55 0.04 18.84
CA GLU A 40 5.20 -0.40 20.19
C GLU A 40 5.81 -1.76 20.55
N ASN A 41 5.93 -2.69 19.60
CA ASN A 41 6.37 -4.08 19.85
C ASN A 41 7.65 -4.47 19.09
N TYR A 42 8.26 -3.54 18.36
CA TYR A 42 9.48 -3.76 17.57
C TYR A 42 9.32 -4.88 16.52
N ASN A 43 8.13 -4.99 15.91
CA ASN A 43 7.99 -5.79 14.71
C ASN A 43 8.84 -5.17 13.59
N TYR A 44 9.97 -5.80 13.28
CA TYR A 44 10.94 -5.34 12.27
C TYR A 44 10.44 -5.45 10.81
N ASN A 45 9.27 -6.05 10.61
CA ASN A 45 8.65 -6.28 9.30
C ASN A 45 7.26 -5.61 9.18
N PRO A 46 7.07 -4.33 9.52
CA PRO A 46 5.76 -3.69 9.38
C PRO A 46 5.38 -3.45 7.91
N HIS A 47 6.36 -3.57 7.02
CA HIS A 47 6.30 -3.34 5.59
C HIS A 47 5.99 -4.64 4.80
N ALA A 48 5.75 -5.76 5.50
CA ALA A 48 5.58 -7.10 4.94
C ALA A 48 4.15 -7.65 5.15
N VAL A 49 3.12 -6.80 5.02
CA VAL A 49 1.72 -7.20 5.22
C VAL A 49 1.09 -7.63 3.90
N PHE A 50 1.51 -8.79 3.41
CA PHE A 50 1.22 -9.34 2.08
C PHE A 50 0.30 -10.57 2.08
N ALA A 51 -0.47 -10.80 3.16
CA ALA A 51 -1.42 -11.91 3.31
C ALA A 51 -0.82 -13.31 3.00
N GLY A 52 0.42 -13.55 3.43
CA GLY A 52 1.15 -14.81 3.22
C GLY A 52 1.82 -14.95 1.84
N GLY A 53 1.70 -13.94 0.98
CA GLY A 53 2.46 -13.79 -0.26
C GLY A 53 1.73 -14.42 -1.44
N VAL A 54 2.29 -14.23 -2.66
CA VAL A 54 1.63 -14.56 -3.93
C VAL A 54 1.06 -15.99 -3.96
N GLY A 55 1.77 -16.98 -3.44
CA GLY A 55 1.27 -18.36 -3.37
C GLY A 55 -0.01 -18.47 -2.54
N LYS A 56 -0.08 -17.82 -1.38
CA LYS A 56 -1.26 -17.86 -0.52
C LYS A 56 -2.43 -17.08 -1.08
N VAL A 57 -2.20 -15.84 -1.52
CA VAL A 57 -3.28 -14.99 -2.07
C VAL A 57 -3.84 -15.53 -3.38
N SER A 58 -3.05 -16.23 -4.19
CA SER A 58 -3.52 -16.87 -5.44
C SER A 58 -4.09 -18.28 -5.25
N LYS A 59 -4.15 -18.79 -4.00
CA LYS A 59 -4.47 -20.19 -3.70
C LYS A 59 -3.63 -21.17 -4.54
N ASP A 60 -2.32 -21.00 -4.44
CA ASP A 60 -1.29 -21.74 -5.17
C ASP A 60 -1.52 -21.73 -6.70
N GLY A 61 -1.91 -20.56 -7.23
CA GLY A 61 -2.15 -20.33 -8.67
C GLY A 61 -3.54 -20.73 -9.18
N GLN A 62 -4.46 -21.17 -8.31
CA GLN A 62 -5.83 -21.52 -8.71
C GLN A 62 -6.71 -20.29 -9.00
N LEU A 63 -6.33 -19.12 -8.48
CA LEU A 63 -7.05 -17.87 -8.67
C LEU A 63 -6.30 -16.96 -9.64
N SER A 64 -7.07 -16.14 -10.36
CA SER A 64 -6.57 -14.98 -11.10
C SER A 64 -7.08 -13.72 -10.43
N TRP A 65 -6.22 -12.69 -10.36
CA TRP A 65 -6.64 -11.37 -9.89
C TRP A 65 -7.88 -10.89 -10.68
N PRO A 66 -8.90 -10.29 -10.05
CA PRO A 66 -8.91 -9.76 -8.67
C PRO A 66 -9.33 -10.75 -7.57
N ALA A 67 -9.55 -12.03 -7.87
CA ALA A 67 -9.92 -12.99 -6.84
C ALA A 67 -8.71 -13.34 -5.96
N HIS A 68 -8.82 -13.13 -4.64
CA HIS A 68 -7.78 -13.47 -3.65
C HIS A 68 -8.24 -14.52 -2.62
N ASN A 69 -7.28 -15.17 -1.98
CA ASN A 69 -7.45 -16.13 -0.90
C ASN A 69 -6.76 -15.63 0.37
N MET A 70 -7.47 -14.82 1.14
CA MET A 70 -6.99 -14.20 2.39
C MET A 70 -8.06 -14.25 3.48
N ASN A 71 -7.67 -14.03 4.73
CA ASN A 71 -8.60 -14.03 5.86
C ASN A 71 -9.23 -12.67 6.15
N SER A 72 -8.57 -11.58 5.75
CA SER A 72 -9.00 -10.25 6.12
C SER A 72 -8.64 -9.17 5.11
N ILE A 73 -9.41 -8.08 5.14
CA ILE A 73 -9.11 -6.86 4.38
C ILE A 73 -7.90 -6.08 4.92
N CYS A 74 -7.30 -6.51 6.02
CA CYS A 74 -6.14 -5.86 6.62
C CYS A 74 -4.83 -6.63 6.38
N GLY A 75 -4.88 -7.70 5.56
CA GLY A 75 -3.70 -8.38 5.05
C GLY A 75 -3.24 -9.59 5.85
N ASP A 76 -4.14 -10.20 6.63
CA ASP A 76 -3.89 -11.50 7.28
C ASP A 76 -3.90 -12.64 6.27
N ALA A 77 -2.94 -13.56 6.39
CA ALA A 77 -2.96 -14.80 5.63
C ALA A 77 -4.10 -15.72 6.10
N VAL A 78 -4.42 -16.75 5.30
CA VAL A 78 -5.38 -17.77 5.72
C VAL A 78 -4.95 -18.43 7.02
N GLY A 79 -5.83 -18.42 8.02
CA GLY A 79 -5.58 -18.90 9.38
C GLY A 79 -5.11 -17.84 10.38
N GLU A 80 -4.84 -16.60 9.94
CA GLU A 80 -4.41 -15.49 10.79
C GLU A 80 -5.54 -14.47 11.04
N GLY A 81 -5.34 -13.56 12.00
CA GLY A 81 -6.30 -12.51 12.34
C GLY A 81 -5.70 -11.35 13.13
N LYS A 82 -4.37 -11.20 13.06
CA LYS A 82 -3.63 -10.17 13.80
C LYS A 82 -3.99 -8.79 13.28
N TRP A 83 -4.01 -8.63 11.96
CA TRP A 83 -4.19 -7.33 11.34
C TRP A 83 -5.64 -6.92 11.23
N ASP A 84 -6.60 -7.85 11.23
CA ASP A 84 -8.03 -7.53 11.21
C ASP A 84 -8.59 -7.16 12.59
N ALA A 85 -7.94 -7.63 13.66
CA ALA A 85 -8.26 -7.26 15.02
C ALA A 85 -8.24 -5.72 15.19
N PRO A 86 -9.36 -5.09 15.58
CA PRO A 86 -9.44 -3.65 15.79
C PRO A 86 -8.39 -3.10 16.76
N GLY A 87 -7.70 -2.04 16.34
CA GLY A 87 -6.81 -1.26 17.19
C GLY A 87 -7.52 -0.07 17.85
N LYS A 88 -6.74 0.79 18.51
CA LYS A 88 -7.21 2.08 19.03
C LYS A 88 -7.31 3.09 17.90
N ILE A 89 -8.34 3.95 17.94
CA ILE A 89 -8.47 5.10 17.03
C ILE A 89 -7.20 5.96 17.12
N ARG A 90 -6.52 6.14 15.98
CA ARG A 90 -5.28 6.93 15.88
C ARG A 90 -5.50 8.34 15.37
N LYS A 91 -6.58 8.56 14.61
CA LYS A 91 -6.86 9.86 14.00
C LYS A 91 -8.36 10.08 13.90
N THR A 92 -8.78 11.32 14.18
CA THR A 92 -10.16 11.77 14.01
C THR A 92 -10.19 12.78 12.86
N TYR A 93 -11.14 12.61 11.96
CA TYR A 93 -11.36 13.45 10.80
C TYR A 93 -12.80 14.00 10.79
N SER A 94 -13.04 14.99 9.94
CA SER A 94 -14.39 15.47 9.61
C SER A 94 -14.90 14.84 8.32
N ALA A 95 -16.19 14.58 8.24
CA ALA A 95 -16.84 14.17 6.98
C ALA A 95 -16.53 15.19 5.87
N GLY A 96 -16.20 14.70 4.66
CA GLY A 96 -15.80 15.55 3.53
C GLY A 96 -14.36 16.08 3.55
N GLN A 97 -13.61 15.83 4.63
CA GLN A 97 -12.23 16.29 4.74
C GLN A 97 -11.32 15.63 3.70
N THR A 98 -10.42 16.42 3.09
CA THR A 98 -9.25 15.89 2.39
C THR A 98 -8.20 15.47 3.42
N ILE A 99 -7.77 14.22 3.36
CA ILE A 99 -6.80 13.63 4.28
C ILE A 99 -5.50 13.28 3.56
N ASN A 100 -4.40 13.35 4.30
CA ASN A 100 -3.14 12.76 3.86
C ASN A 100 -3.14 11.26 4.19
N VAL A 101 -2.54 10.49 3.29
CA VAL A 101 -2.11 9.12 3.53
C VAL A 101 -0.63 9.04 3.14
N ASP A 102 0.24 8.91 4.15
CA ASP A 102 1.69 8.89 3.99
C ASP A 102 2.16 7.44 3.94
N ILE A 103 2.85 7.08 2.84
CA ILE A 103 3.22 5.69 2.52
C ILE A 103 4.72 5.60 2.30
N VAL A 104 5.35 4.60 2.92
CA VAL A 104 6.75 4.24 2.65
C VAL A 104 6.75 2.97 1.82
N PHE A 105 7.35 3.04 0.63
CA PHE A 105 7.68 1.87 -0.18
C PHE A 105 9.13 1.50 0.08
N ALA A 106 9.36 0.71 1.13
CA ALA A 106 10.69 0.24 1.51
C ALA A 106 11.35 -0.61 0.40
N GLN A 107 10.51 -1.26 -0.40
CA GLN A 107 10.89 -1.83 -1.69
C GLN A 107 9.77 -1.54 -2.69
N ASN A 108 9.99 -0.57 -3.59
CA ASN A 108 9.01 -0.07 -4.54
C ASN A 108 8.99 -0.94 -5.79
N HIS A 109 7.87 -1.62 -6.05
CA HIS A 109 7.68 -2.55 -7.16
C HIS A 109 6.76 -1.99 -8.26
N LEU A 110 6.68 -0.65 -8.35
CA LEU A 110 5.71 0.09 -9.17
C LEU A 110 4.26 -0.39 -8.90
N GLY A 111 3.31 -0.12 -9.79
CA GLY A 111 1.94 -0.58 -9.65
C GLY A 111 1.03 0.49 -9.04
N ARG A 112 0.05 0.09 -8.23
CA ARG A 112 -1.09 0.93 -7.87
C ARG A 112 -1.46 0.85 -6.40
N VAL A 113 -1.75 2.00 -5.81
CA VAL A 113 -2.41 2.11 -4.50
C VAL A 113 -3.87 2.52 -4.66
N ASN A 114 -4.72 1.89 -3.86
CA ASN A 114 -6.07 2.35 -3.57
C ASN A 114 -6.22 2.59 -2.07
N VAL A 115 -7.00 3.61 -1.71
CA VAL A 115 -7.41 3.84 -0.32
C VAL A 115 -8.92 3.67 -0.21
N ARG A 116 -9.36 2.95 0.83
CA ARG A 116 -10.77 2.65 1.06
C ARG A 116 -11.15 2.96 2.50
N LEU A 117 -12.41 3.33 2.69
CA LEU A 117 -13.05 3.49 3.98
C LEU A 117 -14.00 2.32 4.19
N CYS A 118 -13.80 1.55 5.26
CA CYS A 118 -14.55 0.34 5.53
C CYS A 118 -15.20 0.38 6.92
N PRO A 119 -16.40 -0.19 7.11
CA PRO A 119 -16.91 -0.53 8.44
C PRO A 119 -15.89 -1.32 9.26
N LEU A 120 -15.92 -1.17 10.59
CA LEU A 120 -14.95 -1.84 11.45
C LEU A 120 -15.03 -3.37 11.39
N ASP A 121 -16.21 -3.92 11.13
CA ASP A 121 -16.49 -5.35 11.00
C ASP A 121 -16.40 -5.86 9.55
N ALA A 122 -15.97 -5.02 8.60
CA ALA A 122 -15.79 -5.45 7.22
C ALA A 122 -14.68 -6.50 7.15
N THR A 123 -15.00 -7.66 6.57
CA THR A 123 -14.11 -8.80 6.31
C THR A 123 -13.73 -8.92 4.84
N ASP A 124 -14.41 -8.17 3.97
CA ASP A 124 -14.18 -8.09 2.54
C ASP A 124 -14.43 -6.66 2.02
N GLU A 125 -13.94 -6.36 0.82
CA GLU A 125 -13.95 -5.02 0.24
C GLU A 125 -15.30 -4.56 -0.30
N SER A 126 -16.31 -5.44 -0.41
CA SER A 126 -17.64 -5.09 -0.95
C SER A 126 -18.38 -4.07 -0.08
N LYS A 127 -18.06 -4.02 1.22
CA LYS A 127 -18.61 -3.06 2.17
C LYS A 127 -17.82 -1.75 2.24
N CYS A 128 -16.70 -1.66 1.52
CA CYS A 128 -15.82 -0.51 1.58
C CYS A 128 -16.17 0.53 0.51
N THR A 129 -15.97 1.80 0.84
CA THR A 129 -16.01 2.91 -0.09
C THR A 129 -14.60 3.27 -0.54
N ALA A 130 -14.27 3.05 -1.81
CA ALA A 130 -13.02 3.52 -2.39
C ALA A 130 -12.98 5.05 -2.48
N LEU A 131 -11.89 5.66 -2.02
CA LEU A 131 -11.73 7.10 -1.95
C LEU A 131 -11.19 7.68 -3.25
N GLU A 132 -11.69 8.85 -3.62
CA GLU A 132 -11.16 9.63 -4.74
C GLU A 132 -9.90 10.39 -4.31
N GLN A 133 -8.89 10.44 -5.18
CA GLN A 133 -7.76 11.32 -4.98
C GLN A 133 -8.20 12.79 -4.94
N ALA A 134 -7.54 13.58 -4.11
CA ALA A 134 -7.82 15.01 -3.99
C ALA A 134 -7.61 15.76 -5.33
N SER A 135 -6.64 15.28 -6.13
CA SER A 135 -6.32 15.76 -7.47
C SER A 135 -7.43 15.57 -8.51
N GLY A 136 -8.47 14.78 -8.21
CA GLY A 136 -9.55 14.46 -9.15
C GLY A 136 -9.17 13.42 -10.21
N LYS A 137 -8.02 12.75 -10.07
CA LYS A 137 -7.50 11.75 -11.03
C LYS A 137 -8.10 10.33 -10.87
N GLY A 138 -9.17 10.19 -10.10
CA GLY A 138 -9.81 8.92 -9.81
C GLY A 138 -9.33 8.29 -8.51
N LYS A 139 -9.68 7.02 -8.32
CA LYS A 139 -9.40 6.21 -7.13
C LYS A 139 -8.06 5.47 -7.17
N ASP A 140 -7.36 5.56 -8.30
CA ASP A 140 -6.17 4.79 -8.63
C ASP A 140 -4.93 5.66 -8.59
N PHE A 141 -4.07 5.45 -7.58
CA PHE A 141 -2.78 6.11 -7.47
C PHE A 141 -1.69 5.20 -8.04
N ASP A 142 -1.30 5.45 -9.29
CA ASP A 142 -0.24 4.70 -9.95
C ASP A 142 1.15 5.27 -9.59
N LEU A 143 2.08 4.39 -9.22
CA LEU A 143 3.45 4.76 -8.93
C LEU A 143 4.19 5.12 -10.21
N ALA A 144 4.88 6.27 -10.18
CA ALA A 144 5.73 6.73 -11.27
C ALA A 144 6.95 5.83 -11.43
N TRP A 145 7.53 5.85 -12.64
CA TRP A 145 8.76 5.13 -12.93
C TRP A 145 9.91 5.58 -12.02
N THR A 146 10.76 4.65 -11.64
CA THR A 146 11.96 4.93 -10.86
C THR A 146 13.21 4.46 -11.64
N PRO A 147 14.40 5.03 -11.39
CA PRO A 147 15.61 4.68 -12.14
C PRO A 147 16.26 3.34 -11.69
N GLY A 148 15.53 2.49 -10.97
CA GLY A 148 16.01 1.19 -10.53
C GLY A 148 15.87 0.08 -11.58
N TRP A 149 16.12 -1.17 -11.17
CA TRP A 149 16.07 -2.33 -12.06
C TRP A 149 14.63 -2.61 -12.50
N TYR A 150 14.31 -2.36 -13.78
CA TYR A 150 12.92 -2.40 -14.30
C TYR A 150 11.95 -1.53 -13.48
N GLY A 151 12.42 -0.41 -12.94
CA GLY A 151 11.64 0.49 -12.12
C GLY A 151 11.42 0.04 -10.67
N VAL A 152 12.13 -1.00 -10.24
CA VAL A 152 12.14 -1.46 -8.84
C VAL A 152 13.23 -0.76 -8.03
N THR A 153 12.91 -0.20 -6.85
CA THR A 153 13.87 0.51 -5.98
C THR A 153 13.78 0.17 -4.50
N ASP A 154 14.84 0.52 -3.77
CA ASP A 154 15.11 0.33 -2.34
C ASP A 154 14.41 1.34 -1.39
N GLY A 155 13.45 2.11 -1.90
CA GLY A 155 12.80 3.21 -1.16
C GLY A 155 13.67 4.44 -0.91
N PHE A 156 15.00 4.37 -1.08
CA PHE A 156 15.91 5.52 -0.96
C PHE A 156 16.02 6.32 -2.25
N THR A 157 15.67 5.69 -3.37
CA THR A 157 15.70 6.26 -4.73
C THR A 157 14.35 6.86 -5.10
N ALA A 158 14.35 8.12 -5.54
CA ALA A 158 13.14 8.84 -5.96
C ALA A 158 12.66 8.42 -7.36
N PRO A 159 11.36 8.61 -7.67
CA PRO A 159 10.85 8.43 -9.02
C PRO A 159 11.39 9.48 -9.99
N THR A 160 11.56 9.07 -11.25
CA THR A 160 12.04 9.93 -12.33
C THR A 160 10.95 10.95 -12.68
N GLY A 161 11.26 12.24 -12.54
CA GLY A 161 10.30 13.32 -12.83
C GLY A 161 9.29 13.58 -11.71
N GLY A 162 9.50 13.02 -10.51
CA GLY A 162 8.61 13.18 -9.37
C GLY A 162 7.45 12.20 -9.36
N GLN A 163 6.47 12.45 -8.50
CA GLN A 163 5.28 11.61 -8.37
C GLN A 163 4.03 12.47 -8.51
N GLU A 164 3.27 12.22 -9.56
CA GLU A 164 1.99 12.89 -9.74
C GLU A 164 1.01 12.45 -8.64
N GLY A 165 0.30 13.43 -8.06
CA GLY A 165 -0.70 13.18 -7.01
C GLY A 165 -0.12 12.94 -5.62
N ALA A 166 1.20 13.04 -5.44
CA ALA A 166 1.83 12.97 -4.13
C ALA A 166 2.92 14.04 -3.94
N GLU A 167 3.07 14.47 -2.69
CA GLU A 167 4.27 15.17 -2.23
C GLU A 167 5.29 14.13 -1.77
N LEU A 168 6.55 14.28 -2.17
CA LEU A 168 7.63 13.40 -1.74
C LEU A 168 8.49 14.10 -0.69
N TYR A 169 8.73 13.42 0.42
CA TYR A 169 9.67 13.89 1.44
C TYR A 169 10.51 12.75 2.00
N LYS A 170 11.61 13.08 2.66
CA LYS A 170 12.49 12.10 3.30
C LYS A 170 11.99 11.77 4.69
N MET A 171 11.87 10.48 4.99
CA MET A 171 11.42 9.99 6.30
C MET A 171 12.35 10.55 7.39
N PRO A 172 11.82 11.35 8.34
CA PRO A 172 12.61 11.86 9.45
C PRO A 172 12.96 10.73 10.42
N PRO A 173 13.91 10.97 11.35
CA PRO A 173 14.07 10.09 12.51
C PRO A 173 12.76 9.96 13.29
N VAL A 174 12.38 8.74 13.66
CA VAL A 174 11.26 8.50 14.57
C VAL A 174 11.82 8.32 15.98
N THR A 175 11.47 9.24 16.87
CA THR A 175 11.92 9.26 18.27
C THR A 175 10.75 8.95 19.20
N LYS A 176 11.01 9.05 20.51
CA LYS A 176 9.97 8.84 21.54
C LYS A 176 8.81 9.83 21.40
N SER A 177 9.05 11.07 20.97
CA SER A 177 7.98 12.06 20.75
C SER A 177 7.05 11.69 19.61
N GLU A 178 7.56 10.98 18.60
CA GLU A 178 6.77 10.49 17.47
C GLU A 178 6.11 9.12 17.75
N GLY A 179 6.27 8.58 18.96
CA GLY A 179 5.62 7.35 19.42
C GLY A 179 6.49 6.09 19.41
N CYS A 180 7.80 6.19 19.16
CA CYS A 180 8.70 5.05 19.31
C CYS A 180 8.81 4.63 20.79
N ALA A 181 8.22 3.50 21.15
CA ALA A 181 8.27 2.95 22.51
C ALA A 181 9.33 1.84 22.67
N THR A 182 9.98 1.45 21.57
CA THR A 182 10.97 0.38 21.50
C THR A 182 12.39 0.95 21.59
N TRP A 183 13.41 0.09 21.39
CA TRP A 183 14.81 0.51 21.51
C TRP A 183 15.31 1.34 20.30
N ALA A 184 14.71 1.18 19.12
CA ALA A 184 14.98 2.00 17.93
C ALA A 184 13.77 2.01 16.98
N CYS A 185 13.59 3.10 16.24
CA CYS A 185 12.58 3.20 15.17
C CYS A 185 13.13 3.86 13.90
N ASP A 186 14.39 3.60 13.55
CA ASP A 186 15.11 4.25 12.45
C ASP A 186 15.22 3.43 11.16
N GLN A 187 14.61 2.24 11.09
CA GLN A 187 14.68 1.34 9.92
C GLN A 187 14.36 2.03 8.58
N PHE A 188 13.40 2.96 8.58
CA PHE A 188 12.94 3.65 7.37
C PHE A 188 13.53 5.05 7.20
N LYS A 189 14.42 5.48 8.10
CA LYS A 189 15.00 6.82 8.10
C LYS A 189 15.67 7.12 6.75
N GLY A 190 15.31 8.24 6.13
CA GLY A 190 15.89 8.66 4.85
C GLY A 190 15.31 7.96 3.61
N GLN A 191 14.37 7.04 3.75
CA GLN A 191 13.56 6.58 2.62
C GLN A 191 12.58 7.68 2.18
N TYR A 192 12.10 7.59 0.94
CA TYR A 192 11.07 8.48 0.43
C TYR A 192 9.69 8.07 0.97
N VAL A 193 9.01 9.05 1.54
CA VAL A 193 7.60 8.97 1.89
C VAL A 193 6.78 9.63 0.79
N TYR A 194 5.71 8.94 0.40
CA TYR A 194 4.73 9.39 -0.59
C TYR A 194 3.51 9.90 0.17
N ARG A 195 3.38 11.22 0.30
CA ARG A 195 2.20 11.87 0.86
C ARG A 195 1.14 12.00 -0.21
N THR A 196 0.19 11.08 -0.19
CA THR A 196 -0.98 11.08 -1.09
C THR A 196 -2.15 11.80 -0.42
N GLN A 197 -3.08 12.35 -1.20
CA GLN A 197 -4.24 13.07 -0.67
C GLN A 197 -5.55 12.47 -1.18
N TRP A 198 -6.49 12.22 -0.27
CA TRP A 198 -7.75 11.52 -0.53
C TRP A 198 -8.95 12.24 0.06
N LYS A 199 -10.09 12.22 -0.62
CA LYS A 199 -11.34 12.86 -0.17
C LYS A 199 -12.18 11.89 0.63
N LEU A 200 -12.45 12.19 1.89
CA LEU A 200 -13.47 11.48 2.67
C LEU A 200 -14.88 11.81 2.14
N PRO A 201 -15.86 10.88 2.23
CA PRO A 201 -17.22 11.18 1.82
C PRO A 201 -17.87 12.23 2.73
N GLY A 202 -18.56 13.22 2.13
CA GLY A 202 -19.16 14.35 2.85
C GLY A 202 -20.27 14.01 3.85
N GLY A 203 -21.00 12.92 3.61
CA GLY A 203 -22.12 12.48 4.45
C GLY A 203 -21.82 11.25 5.29
N TYR A 204 -20.55 10.81 5.37
CA TYR A 204 -20.19 9.60 6.09
C TYR A 204 -19.56 9.95 7.44
N THR A 205 -20.08 9.35 8.51
CA THR A 205 -19.53 9.43 9.86
C THR A 205 -19.34 8.03 10.42
N CYS A 206 -18.33 7.85 11.26
CA CYS A 206 -18.09 6.60 11.96
C CYS A 206 -17.47 6.91 13.33
N ASP A 207 -17.90 6.21 14.38
CA ASP A 207 -17.24 6.33 15.69
C ASP A 207 -15.92 5.55 15.73
N HIS A 208 -15.84 4.47 14.97
CA HIS A 208 -14.64 3.67 14.76
C HIS A 208 -14.78 2.95 13.42
N CYS A 209 -13.89 3.22 12.48
CA CYS A 209 -13.85 2.54 11.19
C CYS A 209 -12.42 2.34 10.69
N LYS A 210 -12.27 1.51 9.65
CA LYS A 210 -10.98 1.17 9.03
C LYS A 210 -10.72 2.10 7.85
N LEU A 211 -9.56 2.74 7.82
CA LEU A 211 -8.96 3.26 6.59
C LEU A 211 -7.99 2.19 6.06
N GLN A 212 -8.33 1.59 4.93
CA GLN A 212 -7.51 0.57 4.29
C GLN A 212 -6.67 1.20 3.18
N MET A 213 -5.38 0.96 3.20
CA MET A 213 -4.51 1.08 2.03
C MET A 213 -4.34 -0.32 1.42
N TYR A 214 -4.52 -0.42 0.11
CA TYR A 214 -4.23 -1.61 -0.68
C TYR A 214 -3.23 -1.26 -1.77
N TYR A 215 -2.19 -2.06 -1.91
CA TYR A 215 -1.15 -1.89 -2.91
C TYR A 215 -1.03 -3.14 -3.77
N LEU A 216 -1.26 -2.96 -5.07
CA LEU A 216 -1.07 -3.96 -6.12
C LEU A 216 0.25 -3.69 -6.83
N THR A 217 1.22 -4.58 -6.69
CA THR A 217 2.54 -4.40 -7.32
C THR A 217 2.48 -4.48 -8.85
N GLY A 218 3.43 -3.83 -9.52
CA GLY A 218 3.59 -3.83 -10.98
C GLY A 218 4.69 -4.79 -11.50
N SER A 219 5.17 -5.71 -10.66
CA SER A 219 6.40 -6.48 -10.90
C SER A 219 6.21 -7.77 -11.72
N ARG A 220 4.98 -8.27 -11.83
CA ARG A 220 4.64 -9.53 -12.53
C ARG A 220 3.54 -9.38 -13.57
N CYS A 221 2.67 -8.41 -13.36
CA CYS A 221 1.64 -7.92 -14.25
C CYS A 221 1.43 -6.44 -13.89
N TRP A 222 0.85 -5.67 -14.81
CA TRP A 222 0.52 -4.27 -14.55
C TRP A 222 -0.93 -4.15 -14.09
N PRO A 223 -1.25 -3.30 -13.09
CA PRO A 223 -2.64 -3.01 -12.74
C PRO A 223 -3.48 -2.63 -13.98
N PRO A 224 -4.72 -3.15 -14.12
CA PRO A 224 -5.54 -2.85 -15.29
C PRO A 224 -5.75 -1.37 -15.51
N CYS A 225 -5.87 -0.97 -16.78
CA CYS A 225 -6.22 0.41 -17.10
C CYS A 225 -7.70 0.65 -16.81
N ASN A 226 -8.01 1.29 -15.69
CA ASN A 226 -9.37 1.65 -15.31
C ASN A 226 -9.79 3.02 -15.86
N LYS A 227 -8.89 3.74 -16.55
CA LYS A 227 -9.17 5.05 -17.14
C LYS A 227 -9.64 4.88 -18.59
N LYS A 228 -10.66 5.65 -18.99
CA LYS A 228 -11.16 5.66 -20.37
C LYS A 228 -10.09 6.10 -21.40
N GLU A 229 -9.12 6.91 -20.98
CA GLU A 229 -8.01 7.39 -21.81
C GLU A 229 -6.70 7.43 -20.98
N GLY A 230 -5.58 7.07 -21.62
CA GLY A 230 -4.23 7.42 -21.14
C GLY A 230 -3.70 6.65 -19.93
N CYS A 231 -3.65 5.32 -19.97
CA CYS A 231 -2.75 4.58 -19.07
C CYS A 231 -1.41 4.30 -19.77
N SER A 232 -0.32 4.84 -19.24
CA SER A 232 1.01 4.38 -19.60
C SER A 232 1.31 3.09 -18.83
N LYS A 233 1.59 2.00 -19.54
CA LYS A 233 2.15 0.76 -18.96
C LYS A 233 3.67 0.83 -19.10
N PRO A 234 4.43 1.12 -18.03
CA PRO A 234 5.87 1.33 -18.13
C PRO A 234 6.67 0.02 -18.14
N VAL A 235 5.99 -1.14 -18.08
CA VAL A 235 6.59 -2.47 -17.98
C VAL A 235 6.10 -3.39 -19.11
N PRO A 236 6.86 -4.44 -19.49
CA PRO A 236 6.50 -5.31 -20.60
C PRO A 236 5.38 -6.33 -20.28
N TYR A 237 5.13 -6.62 -19.00
CA TYR A 237 4.11 -7.59 -18.55
C TYR A 237 2.69 -7.24 -19.01
N GLY A 238 1.77 -8.21 -19.14
CA GLY A 238 0.36 -7.91 -19.42
C GLY A 238 -0.38 -7.34 -18.23
N TYR A 239 -1.69 -7.14 -18.37
CA TYR A 239 -2.50 -6.61 -17.28
C TYR A 239 -2.91 -7.72 -16.30
N CYS A 240 -2.86 -7.44 -15.00
CA CYS A 240 -3.28 -8.39 -13.97
C CYS A 240 -4.71 -8.89 -14.24
N GLY A 241 -4.91 -10.21 -14.15
CA GLY A 241 -6.19 -10.86 -14.46
C GLY A 241 -6.42 -11.17 -15.94
N SER A 242 -5.51 -10.77 -16.84
CA SER A 242 -5.58 -11.18 -18.25
C SER A 242 -5.19 -12.66 -18.40
N PRO A 243 -5.75 -13.40 -19.39
CA PRO A 243 -5.41 -14.80 -19.59
C PRO A 243 -3.90 -15.01 -19.77
N GLY A 244 -3.32 -15.88 -18.96
CA GLY A 244 -1.89 -16.22 -19.01
C GLY A 244 -0.96 -15.30 -18.21
N GLU A 245 -1.46 -14.22 -17.61
CA GLU A 245 -0.66 -13.33 -16.77
C GLU A 245 -0.46 -13.88 -15.37
N SER A 246 0.69 -13.58 -14.78
CA SER A 246 1.03 -13.99 -13.42
C SER A 246 0.17 -13.27 -12.39
N TYR A 247 -0.13 -13.96 -11.29
CA TYR A 247 -0.78 -13.34 -10.15
C TYR A 247 0.17 -12.29 -9.50
N PRO A 248 -0.30 -11.06 -9.23
CA PRO A 248 0.52 -10.00 -8.65
C PRO A 248 0.80 -10.22 -7.16
N GLU A 249 1.83 -9.55 -6.64
CA GLU A 249 1.95 -9.39 -5.20
C GLU A 249 1.07 -8.24 -4.72
N GLU A 250 0.51 -8.41 -3.53
CA GLU A 250 -0.50 -7.54 -2.94
C GLU A 250 -0.16 -7.24 -1.48
N PHE A 251 -0.45 -6.01 -1.03
CA PHE A 251 -0.22 -5.58 0.35
C PHE A 251 -1.42 -4.79 0.87
N TRP A 252 -1.72 -4.97 2.16
CA TRP A 252 -2.83 -4.29 2.81
C TRP A 252 -2.39 -3.73 4.14
N ASN A 253 -2.86 -2.53 4.47
CA ASN A 253 -2.63 -1.90 5.76
C ASN A 253 -3.95 -1.27 6.21
N CYS A 254 -4.34 -1.47 7.46
CA CYS A 254 -5.51 -0.80 8.05
C CYS A 254 -5.07 0.17 9.15
N ALA A 255 -5.68 1.35 9.19
CA ALA A 255 -5.63 2.27 10.32
C ALA A 255 -7.02 2.44 10.92
N ASP A 256 -7.08 2.52 12.25
CA ASP A 256 -8.32 2.75 12.99
C ASP A 256 -8.56 4.27 13.13
N ILE A 257 -9.68 4.74 12.61
CA ILE A 257 -10.00 6.17 12.54
C ILE A 257 -11.43 6.45 13.02
N LYS A 258 -11.69 7.72 13.34
CA LYS A 258 -13.02 8.25 13.62
C LYS A 258 -13.35 9.35 12.61
N ILE A 259 -14.60 9.43 12.16
CA ILE A 259 -15.08 10.50 11.29
C ILE A 259 -16.31 11.14 11.93
N THR A 260 -16.19 12.39 12.33
CA THR A 260 -17.29 13.17 12.90
C THR A 260 -18.04 13.93 11.81
N SER A 261 -19.27 14.36 12.10
CA SER A 261 -19.98 15.31 11.25
C SER A 261 -19.11 16.55 11.05
N GLY A 262 -18.83 16.91 9.79
CA GLY A 262 -18.06 18.11 9.49
C GLY A 262 -18.75 19.32 10.12
N GLY A 263 -18.00 20.11 10.89
CA GLY A 263 -18.54 21.33 11.48
C GLY A 263 -19.02 22.24 10.36
N SER A 264 -20.34 22.30 10.15
CA SER A 264 -20.93 23.50 9.56
C SER A 264 -20.48 24.62 10.48
N ARG A 265 -19.56 25.48 10.03
CA ARG A 265 -19.51 26.81 10.63
C ARG A 265 -20.91 27.36 10.44
N LYS A 266 -21.75 27.28 11.48
CA LYS A 266 -22.81 28.26 11.65
C LYS A 266 -22.04 29.57 11.60
N LEU A 267 -22.10 30.25 10.46
CA LEU A 267 -21.94 31.68 10.42
C LEU A 267 -22.92 32.17 11.48
N LEU A 268 -22.40 32.49 12.67
CA LEU A 268 -23.10 33.34 13.60
C LEU A 268 -23.24 34.65 12.82
N ALA A 269 -24.41 34.82 12.21
CA ALA A 269 -24.85 36.11 11.76
C ALA A 269 -25.00 36.94 13.03
N SER A 270 -24.01 37.77 13.31
CA SER A 270 -24.11 38.81 14.31
C SER A 270 -25.14 39.81 13.81
N ALA A 271 -26.26 39.91 14.52
CA ALA A 271 -27.18 41.03 14.51
C ALA A 271 -27.36 41.50 15.95
#